data_AF-A0A9E3M7C0-F1
#
_entry.id   AF-A0A9E3M7C0-F1
#
_cell.length_a   1.000
_cell.length_b   1.000
_cell.length_c   1.000
_cell.angle_alpha   90.00
_cell.angle_beta   90.00
_cell.angle_gamma   90.00
#
_symmetry.space_group_name_H-M   'P 1'
#
loop_
_entity.id
_entity.type
_entity.pdbx_description
1 polymer ?
#
loop_
_entity_poly.entity_id
_entity_poly.type
_entity_poly.pdbx_seq_one_letter_code
_entity_poly.pdbx_strand_id
1 'polypeptide(L)'
;MVFTHPGVLTAADISCVVIPDGCVGLPTLAALEQGIPVIAVKENRNRMKNKLEELPFAAGKLFIVENYLEAVGMMTALKSGVAPSSVRRPLEETRVSSGENSQVDTPSVATEESGR
;
A
#
# COMPACT_ATOMS: atom_id res chain seq x y z
N MET A 1 -24.39 14.41 -18.81
CA MET A 1 -23.18 13.66 -18.42
C MET A 1 -23.35 13.35 -16.93
N VAL A 2 -23.70 12.11 -16.58
CA VAL A 2 -24.13 11.76 -15.21
C VAL A 2 -22.98 11.88 -14.20
N PHE A 3 -21.76 11.53 -14.61
CA PHE A 3 -20.57 11.52 -13.75
C PHE A 3 -19.98 12.89 -13.42
N THR A 4 -20.51 13.97 -14.00
CA THR A 4 -20.08 15.34 -13.70
C THR A 4 -21.11 16.09 -12.87
N HIS A 5 -22.19 15.42 -12.43
CA HIS A 5 -23.23 16.05 -11.63
C HIS A 5 -22.72 16.29 -10.19
N PRO A 6 -22.89 17.50 -9.63
CA PRO A 6 -22.62 17.74 -8.22
C PRO A 6 -23.35 16.72 -7.34
N GLY A 7 -22.60 16.01 -6.48
CA GLY A 7 -23.13 14.98 -5.59
C GLY A 7 -22.95 13.53 -6.04
N VAL A 8 -22.49 13.28 -7.27
CA VAL A 8 -22.06 11.94 -7.71
C VAL A 8 -20.60 11.74 -7.32
N LEU A 9 -20.31 10.67 -6.57
CA LEU A 9 -18.95 10.21 -6.30
C LEU A 9 -18.61 9.02 -7.19
N THR A 10 -17.42 9.03 -7.75
CA THR A 10 -16.84 7.99 -8.58
C THR A 10 -15.57 7.45 -7.95
N ALA A 11 -15.02 6.36 -8.51
CA ALA A 11 -13.72 5.85 -8.08
C ALA A 11 -12.59 6.89 -8.20
N ALA A 12 -12.69 7.81 -9.15
CA ALA A 12 -11.71 8.90 -9.33
C ALA A 12 -11.70 9.90 -8.16
N ASP A 13 -12.77 9.95 -7.36
CA ASP A 13 -12.89 10.83 -6.20
C ASP A 13 -12.34 10.18 -4.91
N ILE A 14 -11.92 8.91 -4.95
CA ILE A 14 -11.44 8.16 -3.79
C ILE A 14 -9.91 8.11 -3.78
N SER A 15 -9.30 8.73 -2.77
CA SER A 15 -7.83 8.74 -2.63
C SER A 15 -7.26 7.46 -2.02
N CYS A 16 -8.01 6.79 -1.15
CA CYS A 16 -7.63 5.52 -0.53
C CYS A 16 -8.85 4.86 0.16
N VAL A 17 -8.73 3.57 0.48
CA VAL A 17 -9.73 2.83 1.27
C VAL A 17 -9.08 2.30 2.56
N VAL A 18 -9.75 2.46 3.70
CA VAL A 18 -9.28 1.94 5.00
C VAL A 18 -10.14 0.74 5.41
N ILE A 19 -9.51 -0.39 5.71
CA ILE A 19 -10.20 -1.64 6.06
C ILE A 19 -9.57 -2.34 7.27
N PRO A 20 -10.31 -3.20 7.98
CA PRO A 20 -9.71 -4.19 8.89
C PRO A 20 -8.74 -5.11 8.12
N ASP A 21 -7.63 -5.50 8.74
CA ASP A 21 -6.69 -6.46 8.14
C ASP A 21 -7.37 -7.83 7.87
N GLY A 22 -7.01 -8.48 6.76
CA GLY A 22 -7.64 -9.73 6.29
C GLY A 22 -9.08 -9.59 5.74
N CYS A 23 -9.67 -8.39 5.76
CA CYS A 23 -11.01 -8.15 5.23
C CYS A 23 -10.99 -8.06 3.69
N VAL A 24 -11.76 -8.92 3.03
CA VAL A 24 -11.90 -8.93 1.57
C VAL A 24 -13.37 -8.84 1.21
N GLY A 25 -13.73 -7.80 0.46
CA GLY A 25 -15.06 -7.60 -0.10
C GLY A 25 -14.99 -6.77 -1.38
N LEU A 26 -16.16 -6.43 -1.95
CA LEU A 26 -16.23 -5.62 -3.17
C LEU A 26 -15.44 -4.30 -3.08
N PRO A 27 -15.43 -3.56 -1.95
CA PRO A 27 -14.60 -2.35 -1.84
C PRO A 27 -13.10 -2.63 -2.00
N THR A 28 -12.59 -3.73 -1.41
CA THR A 28 -11.17 -4.13 -1.52
C THR A 28 -10.83 -4.53 -2.95
N LEU A 29 -11.69 -5.31 -3.61
CA LEU A 29 -11.48 -5.77 -4.99
C LEU A 29 -11.56 -4.63 -6.00
N ALA A 30 -12.51 -3.71 -5.82
CA ALA A 30 -12.62 -2.52 -6.66
C ALA A 30 -11.40 -1.60 -6.47
N ALA A 31 -10.92 -1.42 -5.24
CA ALA A 31 -9.71 -0.63 -4.99
C ALA A 31 -8.47 -1.27 -5.65
N LEU A 32 -8.34 -2.59 -5.55
CA LEU A 32 -7.29 -3.37 -6.20
C LEU A 32 -7.32 -3.18 -7.73
N GLU A 33 -8.50 -3.36 -8.35
CA GLU A 33 -8.69 -3.22 -9.81
C GLU A 33 -8.42 -1.80 -10.29
N GLN A 34 -8.85 -0.78 -9.53
CA GLN A 34 -8.69 0.63 -9.89
C GLN A 34 -7.34 1.24 -9.46
N GLY A 35 -6.46 0.46 -8.83
CA GLY A 35 -5.17 0.95 -8.32
C GLY A 35 -5.31 1.99 -7.20
N ILE A 36 -6.41 1.96 -6.47
CA ILE A 36 -6.67 2.81 -5.31
C ILE A 36 -5.90 2.24 -4.10
N PRO A 37 -5.10 3.05 -3.39
CA PRO A 37 -4.41 2.61 -2.18
C PRO A 37 -5.36 2.01 -1.12
N VAL A 38 -4.96 0.90 -0.52
CA VAL A 38 -5.66 0.25 0.59
C VAL A 38 -4.79 0.33 1.84
N ILE A 39 -5.38 0.79 2.94
CA ILE A 39 -4.77 0.88 4.27
C ILE A 39 -5.46 -0.15 5.16
N ALA A 40 -4.79 -1.26 5.44
CA ALA A 40 -5.26 -2.35 6.29
C ALA A 40 -4.84 -2.13 7.75
N VAL A 41 -5.79 -2.20 8.67
CA VAL A 41 -5.60 -1.91 10.09
C VAL A 41 -5.65 -3.18 10.92
N LYS A 42 -4.51 -3.56 11.53
CA LYS A 42 -4.37 -4.82 12.30
C LYS A 42 -5.18 -4.86 13.59
N GLU A 43 -5.27 -3.74 14.31
CA GLU A 43 -6.00 -3.66 15.59
C GLU A 43 -7.50 -4.00 15.43
N ASN A 44 -8.09 -3.71 14.26
CA ASN A 44 -9.48 -4.06 13.98
C ASN A 44 -9.61 -5.52 13.52
N ARG A 45 -9.90 -6.41 14.47
CA ARG A 45 -10.04 -7.85 14.22
C ARG A 45 -11.39 -8.19 13.59
N ASN A 46 -11.38 -9.13 12.65
CA ASN A 46 -12.58 -9.68 12.03
C ASN A 46 -12.49 -11.22 11.91
N ARG A 47 -13.51 -11.86 11.34
CA ARG A 47 -13.61 -13.32 11.21
C ARG A 47 -12.99 -13.87 9.92
N MET A 48 -12.67 -13.02 8.96
CA MET A 48 -12.06 -13.44 7.71
C MET A 48 -10.61 -13.86 7.96
N LYS A 49 -10.11 -14.80 7.14
CA LYS A 49 -8.78 -15.41 7.31
C LYS A 49 -7.98 -15.31 6.01
N ASN A 50 -7.95 -14.11 5.44
CA ASN A 50 -7.18 -13.83 4.23
C ASN A 50 -5.88 -13.13 4.60
N LYS A 51 -4.84 -13.35 3.79
CA LYS A 51 -3.63 -12.52 3.82
C LYS A 51 -3.71 -11.55 2.66
N LEU A 52 -3.73 -10.25 2.96
CA LEU A 52 -3.93 -9.23 1.92
C LEU A 52 -2.71 -9.11 1.01
N GLU A 53 -1.54 -9.47 1.51
CA GLU A 53 -0.27 -9.49 0.79
C GLU A 53 -0.22 -10.54 -0.32
N GLU A 54 -1.10 -11.55 -0.27
CA GLU A 54 -1.24 -12.58 -1.32
C GLU A 54 -2.11 -12.08 -2.50
N LEU A 55 -2.78 -10.92 -2.35
CA LEU A 55 -3.53 -10.29 -3.45
C LEU A 55 -2.58 -9.49 -4.37
N PRO A 56 -2.90 -9.39 -5.67
CA PRO A 56 -2.01 -8.79 -6.68
C PRO A 56 -2.01 -7.25 -6.66
N PHE A 57 -1.75 -6.64 -5.49
CA PHE A 57 -1.63 -5.18 -5.38
C PHE A 57 -0.43 -4.68 -6.19
N ALA A 58 -0.62 -3.57 -6.91
CA ALA A 58 0.52 -2.85 -7.48
C ALA A 58 1.44 -2.35 -6.35
N ALA A 59 2.74 -2.21 -6.67
CA ALA A 59 3.74 -1.76 -5.70
C ALA A 59 3.32 -0.43 -5.05
N GLY A 60 3.39 -0.37 -3.71
CA GLY A 60 3.01 0.82 -2.94
C GLY A 60 1.50 1.11 -2.89
N LYS A 61 0.63 0.12 -3.21
CA LYS A 61 -0.83 0.26 -3.08
C LYS A 61 -1.45 -0.43 -1.87
N LEU A 62 -0.72 -1.32 -1.20
CA LEU A 62 -1.13 -1.89 0.08
C LEU A 62 -0.27 -1.34 1.20
N PHE A 63 -0.91 -0.81 2.24
CA PHE A 63 -0.27 -0.34 3.45
C PHE A 63 -0.89 -1.07 4.64
N ILE A 64 -0.08 -1.74 5.44
CA ILE A 64 -0.55 -2.39 6.67
C ILE A 64 -0.07 -1.56 7.86
N VAL A 65 -1.01 -1.15 8.71
CA VAL A 65 -0.76 -0.31 9.88
C VAL A 65 -1.29 -0.96 11.15
N GLU A 66 -0.75 -0.57 12.30
CA GLU A 66 -1.13 -1.19 13.56
C GLU A 66 -2.53 -0.76 14.00
N ASN A 67 -2.88 0.52 13.90
CA ASN A 67 -4.15 1.07 14.39
C ASN A 67 -4.66 2.24 13.52
N TYR A 68 -5.86 2.76 13.85
CA TYR A 68 -6.46 3.86 13.09
C TYR A 68 -5.74 5.21 13.22
N LEU A 69 -4.96 5.44 14.30
CA LEU A 69 -4.13 6.64 14.39
C LEU A 69 -3.01 6.60 13.34
N GLU A 70 -2.37 5.44 13.16
CA GLU A 70 -1.40 5.23 12.09
C GLU A 70 -2.06 5.35 10.71
N ALA A 71 -3.30 4.85 10.54
CA ALA A 71 -4.04 5.00 9.29
C ALA A 71 -4.22 6.47 8.90
N VAL A 72 -4.57 7.34 9.85
CA VAL A 72 -4.66 8.80 9.61
C VAL A 72 -3.29 9.39 9.25
N GLY A 73 -2.21 8.94 9.89
CA GLY A 73 -0.84 9.31 9.53
C GLY A 73 -0.49 8.93 8.09
N MET A 74 -0.82 7.70 7.68
CA MET A 74 -0.65 7.23 6.30
C MET A 74 -1.47 8.05 5.31
N MET A 75 -2.75 8.30 5.60
CA MET A 75 -3.61 9.16 4.77
C MET A 75 -3.01 10.56 4.59
N THR A 76 -2.46 11.12 5.67
CA THR A 76 -1.85 12.45 5.65
C THR A 76 -0.59 12.46 4.78
N ALA A 77 0.27 11.44 4.89
CA ALA A 77 1.47 11.29 4.08
C ALA A 77 1.12 11.13 2.58
N LEU A 78 0.14 10.28 2.25
CA LEU A 78 -0.34 10.12 0.88
C LEU A 78 -0.89 11.43 0.32
N LYS A 79 -1.72 12.14 1.10
CA LYS A 79 -2.31 13.43 0.70
C LYS A 79 -1.26 14.51 0.44
N SER A 80 -0.16 14.52 1.20
CA SER A 80 0.91 15.51 1.06
C SER A 80 2.02 15.10 0.08
N GLY A 81 1.95 13.90 -0.51
CA GLY A 81 3.01 13.36 -1.38
C GLY A 81 4.30 13.03 -0.63
N VAL A 82 4.21 12.75 0.67
CA VAL A 82 5.36 12.42 1.53
C VAL A 82 5.52 10.90 1.59
N ALA A 83 6.75 10.43 1.41
CA ALA A 83 7.07 9.01 1.54
C ALA A 83 6.81 8.54 2.99
N PRO A 84 6.05 7.46 3.22
CA PRO A 84 5.80 6.95 4.58
C PRO A 84 7.06 6.63 5.39
N SER A 85 8.16 6.25 4.73
CA SER A 85 9.45 6.00 5.39
C SER A 85 10.07 7.27 5.98
N SER A 86 9.82 8.46 5.40
CA SER A 86 10.44 9.71 5.88
C SER A 86 9.79 10.27 7.15
N VAL A 87 8.61 9.77 7.54
CA VAL A 87 7.92 10.16 8.78
C VAL A 87 8.20 9.19 9.94
N ARG A 88 8.94 8.11 9.69
CA ARG A 88 9.39 7.17 10.71
C ARG A 88 10.86 7.41 11.07
N ARG A 89 11.23 6.99 12.28
CA ARG A 89 12.62 7.05 12.76
C ARG A 89 13.09 5.66 13.17
N PRO A 90 14.39 5.35 13.02
CA PRO A 90 15.42 6.20 12.38
C PRO A 90 15.21 6.32 10.86
N LEU A 91 15.81 7.34 10.25
CA LEU A 91 15.82 7.46 8.78
C LEU A 91 16.84 6.49 8.20
N GLU A 92 16.56 5.96 7.01
CA GLU A 92 17.53 5.18 6.25
C GLU A 92 18.74 6.02 5.85
N GLU A 93 19.91 5.39 5.79
CA GLU A 93 21.15 6.06 5.38
C GLU A 93 21.09 6.47 3.90
N THR A 94 21.59 7.68 3.61
CA THR A 94 21.68 8.17 2.24
C THR A 94 22.79 7.44 1.49
N ARG A 95 22.43 6.67 0.46
CA ARG A 95 23.41 6.02 -0.43
C ARG A 95 23.99 7.03 -1.40
N VAL A 96 25.30 7.26 -1.33
CA VAL A 96 26.04 8.11 -2.26
C VAL A 96 26.71 7.22 -3.31
N SER A 97 26.43 7.44 -4.59
CA SER A 97 27.17 6.82 -5.69
C SER A 97 28.08 7.87 -6.33
N SER A 98 29.39 7.64 -6.28
CA SER A 98 30.35 8.41 -7.07
C SER A 98 30.30 7.89 -8.50
N GLY A 99 30.19 8.78 -9.49
CA GLY A 99 29.86 8.46 -10.88
C GLY A 99 30.96 7.76 -11.69
N GLU A 100 31.54 6.67 -11.19
CA GLU A 100 32.51 5.85 -11.91
C GLU A 100 32.04 4.38 -11.94
N ASN A 101 31.54 3.97 -13.11
CA ASN A 101 31.08 2.63 -13.52
C ASN A 101 29.81 2.06 -12.87
N SER A 102 28.66 2.33 -13.52
CA SER A 102 27.41 1.60 -13.30
C SER A 102 27.51 0.16 -13.85
N GLN A 103 27.84 -0.81 -12.99
CA GLN A 103 27.33 -2.17 -13.14
C GLN A 103 26.04 -2.26 -12.33
N VAL A 104 24.94 -2.53 -13.03
CA VAL A 104 23.61 -2.69 -12.45
C VAL A 104 23.57 -4.04 -11.74
N ASP A 105 23.82 -4.04 -10.43
CA ASP A 105 23.60 -5.23 -9.61
C ASP A 105 22.11 -5.53 -9.56
N THR A 106 21.71 -6.56 -10.29
CA THR A 106 20.36 -7.14 -10.20
C THR A 106 20.30 -7.97 -8.92
N PRO A 107 19.31 -7.77 -8.03
CA PRO A 107 19.20 -8.58 -6.81
C PRO A 107 19.01 -10.05 -7.17
N SER A 108 19.88 -10.92 -6.64
CA SER A 108 19.80 -12.37 -6.81
C SER A 108 18.56 -12.91 -6.10
N VAL A 109 17.60 -13.41 -6.86
CA VAL A 109 16.49 -14.22 -6.36
C VAL A 109 17.08 -15.56 -5.90
N ALA A 110 17.14 -15.78 -4.59
CA ALA A 110 17.45 -17.08 -4.04
C ALA A 110 16.29 -18.03 -4.37
N THR A 111 16.57 -19.02 -5.21
CA THR A 111 15.68 -20.15 -5.48
C THR A 111 15.88 -21.14 -4.34
N GLU A 112 14.89 -21.29 -3.46
CA GLU A 112 14.82 -22.45 -2.57
C GLU A 112 14.19 -23.61 -3.35
N GLU A 113 15.04 -24.58 -3.70
CA GLU A 113 14.66 -25.83 -4.32
C GLU A 113 13.73 -26.67 -3.42
N SER A 114 12.78 -27.30 -4.11
CA SER A 114 11.98 -28.44 -3.69
C SER A 114 12.83 -29.57 -3.08
N GLY A 115 12.37 -30.15 -1.97
CA GLY A 115 13.06 -31.24 -1.30
C GLY A 115 12.19 -32.07 -0.35
N ARG A 116 11.07 -32.62 -0.83
CA ARG A 116 10.54 -33.99 -0.57
C ARG A 116 9.08 -34.14 -0.95
#